data_AF-A0ABD6D718-F1
#
_entry.id   AF-A0ABD6D718-F1
#
_cell.length_a   1.000
_cell.length_b   1.000
_cell.length_c   1.000
_cell.angle_alpha   90.00
_cell.angle_beta   90.00
_cell.angle_gamma   90.00
#
_symmetry.space_group_name_H-M   'P 1'
#
loop_
_entity.id
_entity.type
_entity.pdbx_description
1 polymer ?
#
loop_
_entity_poly.entity_id
_entity_poly.type
_entity_poly.pdbx_seq_one_letter_code
_entity_poly.pdbx_strand_id
1 'polypeptide(L)'
;MDDETPGILTTADKKWLRNEIEYKNRQTEFQRREDIRDRVASAMQDFELLIELWSKEERQKAMDEIDTTKSASDMIEFLYLSLNEPAQDADQMTDETAVDQALAFRRSLSDGIRNAKERLGNTPDTVLIDSNTELFETPSKNDLKRAIDTDQWRDANDYVRGAIGVPDDEVIDKDEAASNYHMELHLAIERELYSRRQGSNTDISRHDDYVGSTGLFSNKNDS
;
A
#
# COMPACT_ATOMS: atom_id res chain seq x y z
N MET A 1 24.31 29.02 19.19
CA MET A 1 24.06 27.58 19.01
C MET A 1 22.61 27.40 19.38
N ASP A 2 21.71 27.58 18.41
CA ASP A 2 20.25 27.43 18.58
C ASP A 2 19.73 26.43 17.55
N ASP A 3 20.47 25.33 17.42
CA ASP A 3 20.13 24.22 16.54
C ASP A 3 20.05 23.00 17.43
N GLU A 4 18.83 22.58 17.77
CA GLU A 4 18.47 21.22 18.17
C GLU A 4 17.02 21.26 18.65
N THR A 5 16.09 21.21 17.69
CA THR A 5 14.80 20.63 18.04
C THR A 5 14.95 19.11 17.85
N PRO A 6 14.69 18.27 18.86
CA PRO A 6 14.78 16.83 18.71
C PRO A 6 13.75 16.36 17.67
N GLY A 7 14.21 15.74 16.58
CA GLY A 7 13.38 15.20 15.52
C GLY A 7 14.07 15.20 14.15
N ILE A 8 13.44 14.54 13.17
CA ILE A 8 13.94 14.39 11.79
C ILE A 8 14.09 15.75 11.08
N LEU A 9 13.20 16.70 11.41
CA LEU A 9 13.21 18.05 10.85
C LEU A 9 13.90 19.04 11.80
N THR A 10 14.87 19.79 11.28
CA THR A 10 15.50 20.91 11.97
C THR A 10 14.52 22.06 12.17
N THR A 11 14.87 23.02 13.04
CA THR A 11 14.10 24.26 13.22
C THR A 11 13.94 25.01 11.89
N ALA A 12 14.99 25.05 11.07
CA ALA A 12 14.96 25.71 9.77
C ALA A 12 14.01 25.01 8.79
N ASP A 13 13.99 23.67 8.77
CA ASP A 13 13.08 22.91 7.91
C ASP A 13 11.62 23.18 8.29
N LYS A 14 11.31 23.17 9.60
CA LYS A 14 9.95 23.44 10.10
C LYS A 14 9.48 24.84 9.72
N LYS A 15 10.33 25.85 9.87
CA LYS A 15 10.02 27.24 9.47
C LYS A 15 9.81 27.33 7.96
N TRP A 16 10.64 26.66 7.16
CA TRP A 16 10.54 26.68 5.71
C TRP A 16 9.26 26.00 5.23
N LEU A 17 8.93 24.81 5.73
CA LEU A 17 7.71 24.08 5.37
C LEU A 17 6.43 24.83 5.78
N ARG A 18 6.48 25.65 6.83
CA ARG A 18 5.37 26.51 7.26
C ARG A 18 5.29 27.85 6.52
N ASN A 19 6.16 28.08 5.53
CA ASN A 19 6.30 29.35 4.82
C ASN A 19 6.64 30.54 5.74
N GLU A 20 7.31 30.29 6.87
CA GLU A 20 7.79 31.34 7.78
C GLU A 20 9.13 31.93 7.32
N ILE A 21 9.87 31.20 6.48
CA ILE A 21 11.09 31.66 5.81
C ILE A 21 11.02 31.34 4.32
N GLU A 22 11.38 32.32 3.49
CA GLU A 22 11.51 32.14 2.04
C GLU A 22 12.96 32.34 1.61
N TYR A 23 13.49 31.39 0.85
CA TYR A 23 14.81 31.51 0.26
C TYR A 23 14.74 32.22 -1.08
N LYS A 24 15.47 33.33 -1.22
CA LYS A 24 15.56 34.06 -2.50
C LYS A 24 16.33 33.30 -3.58
N ASN A 25 17.22 32.39 -3.17
CA ASN A 25 18.06 31.61 -4.07
C ASN A 25 17.47 30.22 -4.30
N ARG A 26 17.15 29.90 -5.56
CA ARG A 26 16.68 28.58 -6.00
C ARG A 26 17.61 27.44 -5.59
N GLN A 27 18.93 27.67 -5.59
CA GLN A 27 19.90 26.65 -5.18
C GLN A 27 19.76 26.31 -3.69
N THR A 28 19.51 27.31 -2.84
CA THR A 28 19.31 27.10 -1.40
C THR A 28 18.01 26.38 -1.12
N GLU A 29 16.95 26.68 -1.89
CA GLU A 29 15.68 25.97 -1.80
C GLU A 29 15.81 24.51 -2.25
N PHE A 30 16.54 24.27 -3.34
CA PHE A 30 16.83 22.91 -3.82
C PHE A 30 17.59 22.09 -2.76
N GLN A 31 18.68 22.64 -2.22
CA GLN A 31 19.43 21.98 -1.15
C GLN A 31 18.56 21.68 0.06
N ARG A 32 17.69 22.61 0.47
CA ARG A 32 16.77 22.40 1.59
C ARG A 32 15.83 21.22 1.34
N ARG A 33 15.29 21.08 0.13
CA ARG A 33 14.43 19.96 -0.26
C ARG A 33 15.17 18.63 -0.22
N GLU A 34 16.40 18.62 -0.74
CA GLU A 34 17.29 17.45 -0.72
C GLU A 34 17.61 17.02 0.72
N ASP A 35 18.06 17.96 1.57
CA ASP A 35 18.39 17.68 2.97
C ASP A 35 17.20 17.11 3.76
N ILE A 36 15.98 17.62 3.52
CA ILE A 36 14.76 17.09 4.14
C ILE A 36 14.49 15.66 3.65
N ARG A 37 14.58 15.42 2.34
CA ARG A 37 14.36 14.08 1.75
C ARG A 37 15.33 13.06 2.31
N ASP A 38 16.60 13.40 2.38
CA ASP A 38 17.65 12.49 2.85
C ASP A 38 17.46 12.14 4.33
N ARG A 39 17.09 13.11 5.17
CA ARG A 39 16.79 12.85 6.58
C ARG A 39 15.54 11.98 6.77
N VAL A 40 14.49 12.21 5.98
CA VAL A 40 13.29 11.36 6.02
C VAL A 40 13.63 9.93 5.58
N ALA A 41 14.33 9.75 4.47
CA ALA A 41 14.74 8.44 3.98
C ALA A 41 15.63 7.69 5.00
N SER A 42 16.60 8.38 5.59
CA SER A 42 17.47 7.80 6.63
C SER A 42 16.66 7.39 7.87
N ALA A 43 15.75 8.25 8.34
CA ALA A 43 14.91 7.94 9.48
C ALA A 43 13.96 6.77 9.23
N MET A 44 13.44 6.61 8.00
CA MET A 44 12.64 5.45 7.62
C MET A 44 13.44 4.15 7.69
N GLN A 45 14.72 4.17 7.29
CA GLN A 45 15.61 3.01 7.40
C GLN A 45 15.97 2.69 8.85
N ASP A 46 16.14 3.70 9.70
CA ASP A 46 16.45 3.49 11.12
C ASP A 46 15.35 2.71 11.86
N PHE A 47 14.09 2.77 11.42
CA PHE A 47 13.01 1.98 12.02
C PHE A 47 13.25 0.47 11.96
N GLU A 48 13.95 -0.03 10.94
CA GLU A 48 14.36 -1.44 10.87
C GLU A 48 15.22 -1.80 12.10
N LEU A 49 16.26 -0.99 12.37
CA LEU A 49 17.13 -1.16 13.53
C LEU A 49 16.37 -0.99 14.86
N LEU A 50 15.44 -0.04 14.96
CA LEU A 50 14.64 0.18 16.17
C LEU A 50 13.68 -0.99 16.44
N ILE A 51 13.12 -1.61 15.40
CA ILE A 51 12.26 -2.78 15.52
C ILE A 51 13.06 -4.01 15.94
N GLU A 52 14.27 -4.17 15.43
CA GLU A 52 15.11 -5.35 15.68
C GLU A 52 15.88 -5.30 17.00
N LEU A 53 16.51 -4.16 17.30
CA LEU A 53 17.50 -4.07 18.36
C LEU A 53 16.99 -3.39 19.63
N TRP A 54 15.94 -2.57 19.51
CA TRP A 54 15.46 -1.81 20.67
C TRP A 54 14.63 -2.69 21.61
N SER A 55 14.67 -2.41 22.92
CA SER A 55 13.88 -3.18 23.88
C SER A 55 12.40 -2.80 23.82
N LYS A 56 11.53 -3.69 24.31
CA LYS A 56 10.10 -3.40 24.42
C LYS A 56 9.84 -2.21 25.34
N GLU A 57 10.56 -2.13 26.47
CA GLU A 57 10.37 -1.05 27.45
C GLU A 57 10.69 0.32 26.83
N GLU A 58 11.79 0.42 26.09
CA GLU A 58 12.19 1.69 25.48
C GLU A 58 11.25 2.09 24.34
N ARG A 59 10.77 1.14 23.53
CA ARG A 59 9.70 1.41 22.54
C ARG A 59 8.42 1.93 23.20
N GLN A 60 8.04 1.41 24.37
CA GLN A 60 6.86 1.87 25.08
C GLN A 60 7.04 3.28 25.63
N LYS A 61 8.17 3.56 26.29
CA LYS A 61 8.49 4.90 26.80
C LYS A 61 8.54 5.95 25.69
N ALA A 62 9.09 5.61 24.53
CA ALA A 62 9.12 6.51 23.38
C ALA A 62 7.70 6.93 22.91
N MET A 63 6.70 6.07 23.16
CA MET A 63 5.31 6.35 22.83
C MET A 63 4.60 7.15 23.94
N ASP A 64 5.02 7.06 25.20
CA ASP A 64 4.41 7.82 26.31
C ASP A 64 4.56 9.34 26.16
N GLU A 65 5.52 9.80 25.36
CA GLU A 65 5.87 11.21 25.17
C GLU A 65 5.07 11.92 24.06
N ILE A 66 4.24 11.20 23.30
CA ILE A 66 3.54 11.73 22.13
C ILE A 66 2.02 11.46 22.17
N ASP A 67 1.25 12.25 21.42
CA ASP A 67 -0.10 11.84 21.03
C ASP A 67 0.00 10.69 20.02
N THR A 68 0.13 9.48 20.57
CA THR A 68 0.43 8.25 19.82
C THR A 68 -0.53 8.00 18.68
N THR A 69 -1.82 8.32 18.86
CA THR A 69 -2.84 8.01 17.86
C THR A 69 -2.77 8.98 16.69
N LYS A 70 -2.67 10.28 16.98
CA LYS A 70 -2.54 11.28 15.92
C LYS A 70 -1.24 11.11 15.16
N SER A 71 -0.12 10.99 15.86
CA SER A 71 1.19 10.82 15.22
C SER A 71 1.27 9.54 14.38
N ALA A 72 0.68 8.42 14.85
CA ALA A 72 0.58 7.21 14.04
C ALA A 72 -0.30 7.42 12.79
N SER A 73 -1.43 8.12 12.91
CA SER A 73 -2.29 8.46 11.77
C SER A 73 -1.54 9.29 10.73
N ASP A 74 -0.84 10.35 11.15
CA ASP A 74 -0.08 11.23 10.25
C ASP A 74 1.05 10.44 9.54
N MET A 75 1.69 9.48 10.22
CA MET A 75 2.70 8.59 9.62
C MET A 75 2.07 7.63 8.59
N ILE A 76 0.91 7.05 8.90
CA ILE A 76 0.18 6.17 7.98
C ILE A 76 -0.29 6.96 6.76
N GLU A 77 -0.78 8.19 6.93
CA GLU A 77 -1.14 9.09 5.84
C GLU A 77 0.06 9.39 4.94
N PHE A 78 1.21 9.73 5.54
CA PHE A 78 2.44 9.95 4.78
C PHE A 78 2.87 8.72 3.95
N LEU A 79 2.77 7.53 4.53
CA LEU A 79 3.06 6.27 3.82
C LEU A 79 2.03 5.97 2.75
N TYR A 80 0.75 6.24 2.99
CA TYR A 80 -0.32 6.08 2.02
C TYR A 80 -0.06 6.92 0.78
N LEU A 81 0.20 8.23 0.97
CA LEU A 81 0.53 9.14 -0.12
C LEU A 81 1.81 8.68 -0.84
N SER A 82 2.88 8.44 -0.10
CA SER A 82 4.19 8.12 -0.70
C SER A 82 4.18 6.82 -1.51
N LEU A 83 3.38 5.83 -1.11
CA LEU A 83 3.33 4.52 -1.78
C LEU A 83 2.22 4.42 -2.84
N ASN A 84 1.17 5.25 -2.78
CA ASN A 84 0.09 5.24 -3.77
C ASN A 84 0.18 6.38 -4.81
N GLU A 85 0.91 7.47 -4.54
CA GLU A 85 1.12 8.55 -5.53
C GLU A 85 1.69 8.04 -6.87
N PRO A 86 2.67 7.10 -6.90
CA PRO A 86 3.11 6.52 -8.17
C PRO A 86 1.97 5.85 -8.95
N ALA A 87 1.02 5.23 -8.25
CA ALA A 87 -0.14 4.60 -8.88
C ALA A 87 -1.15 5.61 -9.44
N GLN A 88 -0.96 6.91 -9.24
CA GLN A 88 -1.72 7.97 -9.90
C GLN A 88 -1.04 8.47 -11.19
N ASP A 89 0.22 8.11 -11.42
CA ASP A 89 0.94 8.42 -12.64
C ASP A 89 0.50 7.47 -13.76
N ALA A 90 -0.36 7.96 -14.64
CA ALA A 90 -0.91 7.17 -15.73
C ALA A 90 0.17 6.60 -16.67
N ASP A 91 1.33 7.27 -16.82
CA ASP A 91 2.41 6.76 -17.67
C ASP A 91 3.02 5.49 -17.06
N GLN A 92 3.14 5.42 -15.73
CA GLN A 92 3.66 4.25 -15.00
C GLN A 92 2.64 3.13 -14.83
N MET A 93 1.35 3.44 -15.01
CA MET A 93 0.24 2.52 -14.76
C MET A 93 -0.29 1.82 -16.01
N THR A 94 0.45 1.93 -17.12
CA THR A 94 0.19 1.22 -18.38
C THR A 94 1.17 0.08 -18.65
N ASP A 95 2.13 -0.17 -17.75
CA ASP A 95 3.15 -1.21 -17.88
C ASP A 95 2.89 -2.42 -16.97
N GLU A 96 3.81 -3.39 -17.00
CA GLU A 96 3.73 -4.64 -16.24
C GLU A 96 3.82 -4.47 -14.71
N THR A 97 4.26 -3.30 -14.22
CA THR A 97 4.43 -3.01 -12.79
C THR A 97 3.20 -2.36 -12.16
N ALA A 98 2.21 -1.97 -12.96
CA ALA A 98 1.03 -1.22 -12.50
C ALA A 98 0.31 -1.86 -11.30
N VAL A 99 0.13 -3.19 -11.31
CA VAL A 99 -0.50 -3.92 -10.18
C VAL A 99 0.35 -3.85 -8.91
N ASP A 100 1.67 -3.94 -9.06
CA ASP A 100 2.59 -3.88 -7.93
C ASP A 100 2.65 -2.48 -7.32
N GLN A 101 2.61 -1.45 -8.16
CA GLN A 101 2.54 -0.05 -7.74
C GLN A 101 1.23 0.25 -7.02
N ALA A 102 0.08 -0.12 -7.60
CA ALA A 102 -1.23 0.05 -6.95
C ALA A 102 -1.29 -0.65 -5.59
N LEU A 103 -0.72 -1.85 -5.48
CA LEU A 103 -0.79 -2.64 -4.25
C LEU A 103 0.34 -2.35 -3.25
N ALA A 104 1.24 -1.40 -3.54
CA ALA A 104 2.44 -1.14 -2.73
C ALA A 104 2.08 -0.84 -1.27
N PHE A 105 1.23 0.16 -1.02
CA PHE A 105 0.80 0.52 0.34
C PHE A 105 0.15 -0.66 1.06
N ARG A 106 -0.83 -1.32 0.43
CA ARG A 106 -1.57 -2.44 1.01
C ARG A 106 -0.64 -3.59 1.40
N ARG A 107 0.33 -3.92 0.56
CA ARG A 107 1.31 -4.98 0.81
C ARG A 107 2.21 -4.60 1.99
N SER A 108 2.80 -3.40 1.98
CA SER A 108 3.63 -2.91 3.09
C SER A 108 2.88 -2.89 4.42
N LEU A 109 1.62 -2.44 4.44
CA LEU A 109 0.78 -2.46 5.64
C LEU A 109 0.50 -3.89 6.13
N SER A 110 0.14 -4.78 5.22
CA SER A 110 -0.14 -6.19 5.54
C SER A 110 1.10 -6.89 6.11
N ASP A 111 2.26 -6.67 5.50
CA ASP A 111 3.53 -7.27 5.92
C ASP A 111 3.99 -6.69 7.27
N GLY A 112 3.87 -5.37 7.46
CA GLY A 112 4.15 -4.72 8.76
C GLY A 112 3.31 -5.30 9.90
N ILE A 113 2.00 -5.51 9.68
CA ILE A 113 1.11 -6.14 10.67
C ILE A 113 1.48 -7.60 10.90
N ARG A 114 1.78 -8.37 9.84
CA ARG A 114 2.19 -9.78 9.96
C ARG A 114 3.45 -9.89 10.82
N ASN A 115 4.49 -9.14 10.47
CA ASN A 115 5.77 -9.11 11.18
C ASN A 115 5.59 -8.70 12.66
N ALA A 116 4.71 -7.72 12.94
CA ALA A 116 4.42 -7.31 14.30
C ALA A 116 3.72 -8.43 15.11
N LYS A 117 2.75 -9.12 14.50
CA LYS A 117 2.05 -10.22 15.16
C LYS A 117 2.96 -11.41 15.42
N GLU A 118 3.85 -11.76 14.49
CA GLU A 118 4.88 -12.79 14.68
C GLU A 118 5.74 -12.51 15.91
N ARG A 119 6.18 -11.26 16.09
CA ARG A 119 6.95 -10.82 17.28
C ARG A 119 6.14 -10.87 18.57
N LEU A 120 4.82 -10.82 18.49
CA LEU A 120 3.90 -11.01 19.62
C LEU A 120 3.54 -12.49 19.86
N GLY A 121 4.12 -13.42 19.10
CA GLY A 121 3.85 -14.86 19.21
C GLY A 121 2.54 -15.30 18.56
N ASN A 122 2.00 -14.50 17.63
CA ASN A 122 0.80 -14.80 16.87
C ASN A 122 1.14 -14.71 15.38
N THR A 123 1.28 -15.82 14.68
CA THR A 123 1.56 -15.80 13.24
C THR A 123 0.26 -16.05 12.48
N PRO A 124 -0.49 -15.03 12.07
CA PRO A 124 -1.64 -15.27 11.24
C PRO A 124 -1.19 -15.67 9.84
N ASP A 125 -1.84 -16.67 9.27
CA ASP A 125 -1.68 -17.00 7.86
C ASP A 125 -2.12 -15.84 6.96
N THR A 126 -3.06 -15.00 7.44
CA THR A 126 -3.56 -13.84 6.71
C THR A 126 -3.83 -12.65 7.63
N VAL A 127 -3.38 -11.47 7.20
CA VAL A 127 -3.79 -10.20 7.80
C VAL A 127 -5.05 -9.73 7.08
N LEU A 128 -6.18 -9.76 7.80
CA LEU A 128 -7.43 -9.19 7.33
C LEU A 128 -7.40 -7.68 7.61
N ILE A 129 -7.29 -6.89 6.55
CA ILE A 129 -7.62 -5.47 6.58
C ILE A 129 -9.05 -5.36 6.06
N ASP A 130 -9.89 -4.53 6.71
CA ASP A 130 -11.33 -4.43 6.44
C ASP A 130 -11.62 -4.50 4.94
N SER A 131 -12.42 -5.48 4.53
CA SER A 131 -12.55 -5.90 3.14
C SER A 131 -13.25 -4.87 2.26
N ASN A 132 -13.81 -3.82 2.87
CA ASN A 132 -14.62 -2.80 2.20
C ASN A 132 -13.86 -1.49 1.97
N THR A 133 -12.60 -1.39 2.42
CA THR A 133 -11.76 -0.22 2.16
C THR A 133 -10.75 -0.53 1.07
N GLU A 134 -10.87 0.16 -0.06
CA GLU A 134 -9.82 0.19 -1.07
C GLU A 134 -8.60 0.89 -0.47
N LEU A 135 -7.46 0.19 -0.49
CA LEU A 135 -6.17 0.68 0.03
C LEU A 135 -5.14 0.81 -1.09
N PHE A 136 -5.64 1.12 -2.27
CA PHE A 136 -4.88 1.35 -3.49
C PHE A 136 -5.55 2.48 -4.26
N GLU A 137 -4.76 3.19 -5.05
CA GLU A 137 -5.24 4.20 -5.98
C GLU A 137 -4.96 3.74 -7.40
N THR A 138 -5.72 4.26 -8.36
CA THR A 138 -5.51 4.05 -9.79
C THR A 138 -5.69 5.37 -10.52
N PRO A 139 -5.02 5.58 -11.67
CA PRO A 139 -5.22 6.80 -12.44
C PRO A 139 -6.65 6.85 -12.99
N SER A 140 -7.18 8.05 -13.21
CA SER A 140 -8.49 8.16 -13.82
C SER A 140 -8.46 7.74 -15.30
N LYS A 141 -9.61 7.35 -15.86
CA LYS A 141 -9.73 7.07 -17.30
C LYS A 141 -9.23 8.21 -18.19
N ASN A 142 -9.43 9.46 -17.75
CA ASN A 142 -8.97 10.63 -18.49
C ASN A 142 -7.45 10.79 -18.46
N ASP A 143 -6.81 10.39 -17.36
CA ASP A 143 -5.35 10.42 -17.25
C ASP A 143 -4.75 9.31 -18.11
N LEU A 144 -5.31 8.09 -18.05
CA LEU A 144 -4.95 6.98 -18.93
C LEU A 144 -5.09 7.33 -20.41
N LYS A 145 -6.20 7.98 -20.81
CA LYS A 145 -6.38 8.43 -22.21
C LYS A 145 -5.25 9.32 -22.70
N ARG A 146 -4.70 10.16 -21.82
CA ARG A 146 -3.58 11.08 -22.16
C ARG A 146 -2.25 10.34 -22.22
N ALA A 147 -2.05 9.37 -21.34
CA ALA A 147 -0.84 8.57 -21.24
C ALA A 147 -0.70 7.57 -22.39
N ILE A 148 -1.81 6.95 -22.84
CA ILE A 148 -1.79 5.91 -23.87
C ILE A 148 -1.13 6.41 -25.16
N ASP A 149 0.00 5.78 -25.47
CA ASP A 149 0.76 6.07 -26.67
C ASP A 149 0.17 5.36 -27.91
N THR A 150 0.90 5.39 -29.03
CA THR A 150 0.43 4.78 -30.28
C THR A 150 0.55 3.26 -30.27
N ASP A 151 1.56 2.72 -29.60
CA ASP A 151 1.82 1.28 -29.57
C ASP A 151 0.86 0.59 -28.59
N GLN A 152 0.64 1.19 -27.42
CA GLN A 152 -0.40 0.76 -26.46
C GLN A 152 -1.81 0.83 -27.07
N TRP A 153 -2.10 1.88 -27.84
CA TRP A 153 -3.36 1.96 -28.57
C TRP A 153 -3.48 0.88 -29.66
N ARG A 154 -2.38 0.50 -30.31
CA ARG A 154 -2.37 -0.62 -31.27
C ARG A 154 -2.61 -1.96 -30.56
N ASP A 155 -1.95 -2.20 -29.44
CA ASP A 155 -2.13 -3.41 -28.65
C ASP A 155 -3.59 -3.56 -28.18
N ALA A 156 -4.22 -2.47 -27.74
CA ALA A 156 -5.63 -2.46 -27.36
C ALA A 156 -6.56 -2.78 -28.55
N ASN A 157 -6.24 -2.28 -29.76
CA ASN A 157 -6.99 -2.61 -30.97
C ASN A 157 -6.82 -4.09 -31.37
N ASP A 158 -5.60 -4.61 -31.31
CA ASP A 158 -5.32 -6.01 -31.64
C ASP A 158 -5.99 -6.97 -30.65
N TYR A 159 -6.06 -6.59 -29.38
CA TYR A 159 -6.83 -7.33 -28.37
C TYR A 159 -8.33 -7.40 -28.70
N VAL A 160 -8.94 -6.27 -29.07
CA VAL A 160 -10.38 -6.23 -29.41
C VAL A 160 -10.68 -7.03 -30.68
N ARG A 161 -9.84 -6.94 -31.72
CA ARG A 161 -9.99 -7.75 -32.94
C ARG A 161 -9.84 -9.25 -32.69
N GLY A 162 -9.09 -9.63 -31.66
CA GLY A 162 -8.97 -11.03 -31.23
C GLY A 162 -10.24 -11.59 -30.55
N ALA A 163 -11.22 -10.74 -30.23
CA ALA A 163 -12.43 -11.15 -29.52
C ALA A 163 -13.48 -11.80 -30.44
N ILE A 164 -14.20 -12.79 -29.89
CA ILE A 164 -15.20 -13.55 -30.65
C ILE A 164 -16.35 -12.64 -31.09
N GLY A 165 -16.57 -12.56 -32.41
CA GLY A 165 -17.70 -11.82 -32.99
C GLY A 165 -17.41 -10.35 -33.32
N VAL A 166 -16.17 -9.90 -33.12
CA VAL A 166 -15.69 -8.58 -33.53
C VAL A 166 -15.07 -8.69 -34.94
N PRO A 167 -15.40 -7.80 -35.90
CA PRO A 167 -14.74 -7.73 -37.19
C PRO A 167 -13.23 -7.44 -37.09
N ASP A 168 -12.43 -8.06 -37.97
CA ASP A 168 -10.96 -7.86 -38.02
C ASP A 168 -10.55 -6.41 -38.33
N ASP A 169 -11.46 -5.58 -38.85
CA ASP A 169 -11.23 -4.17 -39.19
C ASP A 169 -11.75 -3.19 -38.12
N GLU A 170 -12.31 -3.69 -37.02
CA GLU A 170 -12.76 -2.83 -35.92
C GLU A 170 -11.57 -2.05 -35.34
N VAL A 171 -11.80 -0.75 -35.11
CA VAL A 171 -10.82 0.15 -34.50
C VAL A 171 -11.53 0.88 -33.37
N ILE A 172 -11.06 0.65 -32.15
CA ILE A 172 -11.52 1.35 -30.97
C ILE A 172 -10.84 2.72 -30.89
N ASP A 173 -11.57 3.71 -30.39
CA ASP A 173 -10.98 5.01 -30.11
C ASP A 173 -10.14 4.99 -28.82
N LYS A 174 -9.47 6.12 -28.52
CA LYS A 174 -8.66 6.22 -27.31
C LYS A 174 -9.48 6.25 -26.01
N ASP A 175 -10.76 6.65 -26.07
CA ASP A 175 -11.63 6.64 -24.89
C ASP A 175 -12.00 5.21 -24.49
N GLU A 176 -12.28 4.39 -25.48
CA GLU A 176 -12.55 2.96 -25.31
C GLU A 176 -11.28 2.21 -24.89
N ALA A 177 -10.12 2.50 -25.51
CA ALA A 177 -8.85 1.93 -25.08
C ALA A 177 -8.53 2.26 -23.61
N ALA A 178 -8.68 3.53 -23.20
CA ALA A 178 -8.49 3.94 -21.80
C ALA A 178 -9.46 3.25 -20.83
N SER A 179 -10.70 3.02 -21.26
CA SER A 179 -11.69 2.29 -20.47
C SER A 179 -11.31 0.81 -20.31
N ASN A 180 -10.77 0.18 -21.35
CA ASN A 180 -10.29 -1.20 -21.31
C ASN A 180 -9.09 -1.33 -20.38
N TYR A 181 -8.07 -0.47 -20.52
CA TYR A 181 -6.92 -0.45 -19.62
C TYR A 181 -7.32 -0.27 -18.15
N HIS A 182 -8.20 0.68 -17.87
CA HIS A 182 -8.70 0.91 -16.51
C HIS A 182 -9.42 -0.32 -15.94
N MET A 183 -10.26 -0.99 -16.76
CA MET A 183 -10.97 -2.20 -16.35
C MET A 183 -10.01 -3.37 -16.12
N GLU A 184 -9.04 -3.58 -17.01
CA GLU A 184 -8.04 -4.64 -16.92
C GLU A 184 -7.16 -4.48 -15.68
N LEU A 185 -6.71 -3.25 -15.39
CA LEU A 185 -5.96 -2.94 -14.17
C LEU A 185 -6.76 -3.32 -12.92
N HIS A 186 -8.03 -2.89 -12.83
CA HIS A 186 -8.89 -3.27 -11.71
C HIS A 186 -9.09 -4.78 -11.59
N LEU A 187 -9.34 -5.48 -12.70
CA LEU A 187 -9.50 -6.93 -12.70
C LEU A 187 -8.21 -7.63 -12.28
N ALA A 188 -7.05 -7.13 -12.70
CA ALA A 188 -5.74 -7.68 -12.31
C ALA A 188 -5.49 -7.48 -10.81
N ILE A 189 -5.79 -6.29 -10.27
CA ILE A 189 -5.73 -6.01 -8.84
C ILE A 189 -6.65 -6.97 -8.08
N GLU A 190 -7.93 -7.06 -8.44
CA GLU A 190 -8.90 -7.96 -7.78
C GLU A 190 -8.45 -9.43 -7.83
N ARG A 191 -7.90 -9.86 -8.97
CA ARG A 191 -7.37 -11.22 -9.12
C ARG A 191 -6.19 -11.48 -8.18
N GLU A 192 -5.27 -10.53 -8.04
CA GLU A 192 -4.15 -10.61 -7.10
C GLU A 192 -4.64 -10.64 -5.64
N LEU A 193 -5.59 -9.77 -5.30
CA LEU A 193 -6.24 -9.72 -3.99
C LEU A 193 -6.93 -11.05 -3.64
N TYR A 194 -7.62 -11.65 -4.60
CA TYR A 194 -8.35 -12.90 -4.43
C TYR A 194 -7.43 -14.13 -4.41
N SER A 195 -6.41 -14.17 -5.26
CA SER A 195 -5.44 -15.27 -5.31
C SER A 195 -4.70 -15.43 -4.00
N ARG A 196 -4.35 -14.32 -3.34
CA ARG A 196 -3.77 -14.35 -1.98
C ARG A 196 -4.74 -14.88 -0.92
N ARG A 197 -6.05 -14.62 -1.04
CA ARG A 197 -7.06 -15.21 -0.14
C ARG A 197 -7.24 -16.72 -0.36
N GLN A 198 -7.04 -17.21 -1.58
CA GLN A 198 -7.16 -18.64 -1.86
C GLN A 198 -5.90 -19.43 -1.52
N GLY A 199 -4.70 -18.87 -1.78
CA GLY A 199 -3.44 -19.50 -1.41
C GLY A 199 -3.27 -19.71 0.10
N SER A 200 -3.95 -18.91 0.93
CA SER A 200 -4.01 -19.12 2.37
C SER A 200 -5.09 -20.11 2.83
N ASN A 201 -6.09 -20.41 1.99
CA ASN A 201 -7.15 -21.39 2.29
C ASN A 201 -6.76 -22.83 1.97
N THR A 202 -5.66 -23.06 1.24
CA THR A 202 -5.19 -24.41 0.88
C THR A 202 -4.52 -25.17 2.03
N ASP A 203 -4.21 -24.51 3.16
CA ASP A 203 -3.73 -25.15 4.40
C ASP A 203 -4.75 -25.09 5.55
N ILE A 204 -6.02 -24.83 5.25
CA ILE A 204 -7.10 -25.28 6.16
C ILE A 204 -7.17 -26.81 6.01
N SER A 205 -6.29 -27.49 6.73
CA SER A 205 -6.59 -28.82 7.27
C SER A 205 -7.98 -28.71 7.87
N ARG A 206 -8.94 -29.36 7.21
CA ARG A 206 -10.34 -29.36 7.60
C ARG A 206 -10.41 -29.71 9.08
N HIS A 207 -10.76 -28.72 9.89
CA HIS A 207 -10.99 -28.90 11.32
C HIS A 207 -12.26 -29.73 11.61
N ASP A 208 -12.77 -30.47 10.61
CA ASP A 208 -13.85 -31.45 10.70
C ASP A 208 -13.33 -32.86 11.07
N ASP A 209 -12.01 -33.12 11.02
CA ASP A 209 -11.44 -34.41 11.44
C ASP A 209 -11.15 -34.51 12.96
N TYR A 210 -11.47 -33.48 13.76
CA TYR A 210 -11.16 -33.44 15.19
C TYR A 210 -12.33 -33.19 16.16
N VAL A 211 -13.58 -33.34 15.72
CA VAL A 211 -14.73 -33.33 16.65
C VAL A 211 -15.63 -34.54 16.40
N GLY A 212 -15.20 -35.68 16.94
CA GLY A 212 -15.92 -36.94 16.78
C GLY A 212 -15.77 -37.94 17.92
N SER A 213 -15.34 -37.57 19.14
CA SER A 213 -15.67 -38.36 20.34
C SER A 213 -15.37 -37.62 21.65
N THR A 214 -16.32 -36.85 22.14
CA THR A 214 -16.47 -36.67 23.60
C THR A 214 -17.95 -36.51 23.91
N GLY A 215 -18.55 -37.62 24.28
CA GLY A 215 -19.94 -37.67 24.73
C GLY A 215 -20.13 -36.87 26.01
N LEU A 216 -21.14 -36.01 25.99
CA LEU A 216 -21.74 -35.41 27.18
C LEU A 216 -23.23 -35.22 26.91
N PHE A 217 -23.97 -36.32 26.89
CA PHE A 217 -25.39 -36.31 27.25
C PHE A 217 -25.59 -37.28 28.40
N SER A 218 -25.50 -36.71 29.61
CA SER A 218 -26.10 -37.24 30.83
C SER A 218 -27.60 -37.38 30.59
N ASN A 219 -28.07 -38.60 30.34
CA ASN A 219 -29.49 -38.91 30.41
C ASN A 219 -29.83 -39.27 31.87
N LYS A 220 -30.39 -38.31 32.59
CA LYS A 220 -31.20 -38.55 33.79
C LYS A 220 -32.66 -38.45 33.37
N ASN A 221 -33.39 -39.57 33.36
CA ASN A 221 -34.53 -39.76 34.26
C ASN A 221 -35.22 -41.13 34.07
N ASP A 222 -35.52 -41.72 35.25
CA ASP A 222 -36.70 -42.50 35.65
C ASP A 222 -36.99 -43.88 35.07
N SER A 223 -36.60 -44.93 35.79
CA SER A 223 -37.49 -45.77 36.65
C SER A 223 -36.71 -46.93 37.30
#